data_AF-A0A1E7M108-F1
#
_entry.id   AF-A0A1E7M108-F1
#
_cell.length_a   1.000
_cell.length_b   1.000
_cell.length_c   1.000
_cell.angle_alpha   90.00
_cell.angle_beta   90.00
_cell.angle_gamma   90.00
#
_symmetry.space_group_name_H-M   'P 1'
#
loop_
_entity.id
_entity.type
_entity.pdbx_description
1 polymer ?
#
loop_
_entity_poly.entity_id
_entity_poly.type
_entity_poly.pdbx_seq_one_letter_code
_entity_poly.pdbx_strand_id
1 'polypeptide(L)'
;MSVISTSTSRDAALQEAFGAEVDVLYAQAARGEANAVLQRALELRSFLAVAEEHLERVHNIAESDSQMGELSSDDLDRHDQWIEAAVASCDLYESALDELLLTMPPPSHPNLPRAGPRPKVTATAPPAPAGPRAGAVRARRP
;
A
#
# COMPACT_ATOMS: atom_id res chain seq x y z
N MET A 1 13.27 13.34 -14.06
CA MET A 1 11.81 13.13 -14.05
C MET A 1 11.38 12.62 -12.70
N SER A 2 10.16 12.93 -12.27
CA SER A 2 9.64 12.54 -10.96
C SER A 2 8.60 11.46 -11.14
N VAL A 3 8.93 10.23 -10.74
CA VAL A 3 8.00 9.07 -10.74
C VAL A 3 6.76 9.30 -9.87
N ILE A 4 6.83 10.25 -8.94
CA ILE A 4 5.75 10.61 -8.03
C ILE A 4 4.60 11.32 -8.78
N SER A 5 4.93 12.13 -9.79
CA SER A 5 3.96 12.90 -10.57
C SER A 5 3.52 12.22 -11.86
N THR A 6 4.22 11.16 -12.29
CA THR A 6 3.86 10.39 -13.49
C THR A 6 2.69 9.49 -13.17
N SER A 7 1.61 9.55 -13.95
CA SER A 7 0.48 8.62 -13.84
C SER A 7 0.88 7.23 -14.32
N THR A 8 0.32 6.18 -13.73
CA THR A 8 0.51 4.80 -14.21
C THR A 8 -0.82 4.09 -14.44
N SER A 9 -0.82 3.01 -15.22
CA SER A 9 -2.02 2.18 -15.45
C SER A 9 -2.64 1.62 -14.16
N ARG A 10 -1.84 1.49 -13.08
CA ARG A 10 -2.23 0.88 -11.79
C ARG A 10 -2.54 1.86 -10.67
N ASP A 11 -2.55 3.16 -10.96
CA ASP A 11 -2.84 4.19 -9.93
C ASP A 11 -4.23 4.03 -9.31
N ALA A 12 -5.24 3.71 -10.13
CA ALA A 12 -6.60 3.50 -9.65
C ALA A 12 -6.70 2.27 -8.72
N ALA A 13 -6.03 1.17 -9.06
CA ALA A 13 -6.02 -0.05 -8.25
C ALA A 13 -5.31 0.19 -6.90
N LEU A 14 -4.21 0.95 -6.90
CA LEU A 14 -3.53 1.36 -5.67
C LEU A 14 -4.42 2.24 -4.80
N GLN A 15 -5.11 3.22 -5.40
CA GLN A 15 -6.03 4.08 -4.68
C GLN A 15 -7.19 3.29 -4.06
N GLU A 16 -7.74 2.31 -4.76
CA GLU A 16 -8.78 1.43 -4.25
C GLU A 16 -8.29 0.58 -3.07
N ALA A 17 -7.10 -0.02 -3.19
CA ALA A 17 -6.55 -0.91 -2.18
C ALA A 17 -6.14 -0.18 -0.88
N PHE A 18 -5.56 1.02 -0.99
CA PHE A 18 -5.07 1.79 0.15
C PHE A 18 -6.02 2.90 0.61
N GLY A 19 -7.07 3.21 -0.16
CA GLY A 19 -8.10 4.19 0.20
C GLY A 19 -7.65 5.65 0.16
N ALA A 20 -6.57 5.96 -0.55
CA ALA A 20 -6.05 7.32 -0.70
C ALA A 20 -5.41 7.52 -2.08
N GLU A 21 -5.39 8.77 -2.55
CA GLU A 21 -4.70 9.13 -3.81
C GLU A 21 -3.20 8.87 -3.71
N VAL A 22 -2.58 8.58 -4.85
CA VAL A 22 -1.17 8.16 -4.95
C VAL A 22 -0.20 9.19 -4.38
N ASP A 23 -0.46 10.49 -4.59
CA ASP A 23 0.35 11.58 -4.04
C ASP A 23 0.30 11.58 -2.49
N VAL A 24 -0.87 11.34 -1.91
CA VAL A 24 -1.07 11.18 -0.47
C VAL A 24 -0.31 9.96 0.05
N LEU A 25 -0.34 8.84 -0.70
CA LEU A 25 0.42 7.63 -0.35
C LEU A 25 1.94 7.87 -0.34
N TYR A 26 2.49 8.54 -1.36
CA TYR A 26 3.90 8.94 -1.35
C TYR A 26 4.23 9.91 -0.20
N ALA A 27 3.33 10.85 0.12
CA ALA A 27 3.51 11.74 1.26
C ALA A 27 3.48 11.01 2.61
N GLN A 28 2.69 9.94 2.76
CA GLN A 28 2.73 9.06 3.93
C GLN A 28 4.07 8.31 4.02
N ALA A 29 4.55 7.75 2.91
CA ALA A 29 5.84 7.07 2.87
C ALA A 29 7.00 8.02 3.21
N ALA A 30 7.00 9.24 2.68
CA ALA A 30 8.00 10.26 2.98
C ALA A 30 8.01 10.69 4.47
N ARG A 31 6.88 10.57 5.16
CA ARG A 31 6.76 10.81 6.61
C ARG A 31 7.15 9.60 7.46
N GLY A 32 7.47 8.46 6.86
CA GLY A 32 7.75 7.21 7.56
C GLY A 32 6.49 6.54 8.13
N GLU A 33 5.31 6.89 7.61
CA GLU A 33 4.01 6.36 8.05
C GLU A 33 3.57 5.15 7.22
N ALA A 34 4.33 4.79 6.16
CA ALA A 34 4.02 3.64 5.32
C ALA A 34 4.35 2.32 6.00
N ASN A 35 3.39 1.39 5.95
CA ASN A 35 3.66 -0.01 6.29
C ASN A 35 4.47 -0.69 5.15
N ALA A 36 4.99 -1.89 5.42
CA ALA A 36 5.85 -2.61 4.46
C ALA A 36 5.15 -2.91 3.12
N VAL A 37 3.84 -3.14 3.14
CA VAL A 37 3.06 -3.43 1.93
C VAL A 37 2.90 -2.17 1.09
N LEU A 38 2.58 -1.03 1.71
CA LEU A 38 2.51 0.27 1.04
C LEU A 38 3.86 0.67 0.45
N GLN A 39 4.94 0.49 1.23
CA GLN A 39 6.30 0.75 0.75
C GLN A 39 6.60 -0.08 -0.50
N ARG A 40 6.29 -1.38 -0.46
CA ARG A 40 6.52 -2.28 -1.59
C ARG A 40 5.67 -1.93 -2.81
N ALA A 41 4.41 -1.54 -2.60
CA ALA A 41 3.53 -1.11 -3.67
C ALA A 41 4.04 0.16 -4.37
N LEU A 42 4.51 1.15 -3.60
CA LEU A 42 5.07 2.39 -4.15
C LEU A 42 6.40 2.17 -4.88
N GLU A 43 7.20 1.20 -4.46
CA GLU A 43 8.39 0.74 -5.19
C GLU A 43 8.01 0.14 -6.55
N LEU A 44 7.12 -0.84 -6.58
CA LEU A 44 6.68 -1.50 -7.82
C LEU A 44 6.03 -0.49 -8.78
N ARG A 45 5.20 0.41 -8.27
CA ARG A 45 4.63 1.52 -9.04
C ARG A 45 5.71 2.41 -9.66
N SER A 46 6.76 2.73 -8.90
CA SER A 46 7.84 3.57 -9.43
C SER A 46 8.60 2.90 -10.58
N PHE A 47 8.73 1.57 -10.55
CA PHE A 47 9.31 0.82 -11.66
C PHE A 47 8.36 0.73 -12.85
N LEU A 48 7.06 0.53 -12.61
CA LEU A 48 6.04 0.56 -13.66
C LEU A 48 6.04 1.91 -14.38
N ALA A 49 6.07 3.03 -13.65
CA ALA A 49 6.11 4.37 -14.25
C ALA A 49 7.30 4.55 -15.21
N VAL A 50 8.46 4.00 -14.87
CA VAL A 50 9.65 4.04 -15.74
C VAL A 50 9.50 3.09 -16.93
N ALA A 51 8.89 1.92 -16.75
CA ALA A 51 8.65 0.95 -17.81
C ALA A 51 7.66 1.48 -18.86
N GLU A 52 6.55 2.08 -18.42
CA GLU A 52 5.55 2.69 -19.30
C GLU A 52 6.13 3.86 -20.09
N GLU A 53 6.91 4.73 -19.43
CA GLU A 53 7.61 5.82 -20.11
C GLU A 53 8.63 5.28 -21.14
N HIS A 54 9.30 4.17 -20.82
CA HIS A 54 10.20 3.53 -21.75
C HIS A 54 9.45 2.95 -22.96
N LEU A 55 8.31 2.30 -22.75
CA LEU A 55 7.45 1.81 -23.82
C LEU A 55 6.96 2.95 -24.73
N GLU A 56 6.50 4.05 -24.15
CA GLU A 56 6.11 5.24 -24.91
C GLU A 56 7.28 5.79 -25.74
N ARG A 57 8.49 5.84 -25.15
CA ARG A 57 9.69 6.26 -25.87
C ARG A 57 10.03 5.33 -27.03
N VAL A 58 9.94 4.01 -26.84
CA VAL A 58 10.20 3.03 -27.89
C VAL A 58 9.18 3.16 -29.02
N HIS A 59 7.90 3.35 -28.70
CA HIS A 59 6.87 3.64 -29.71
C HIS A 59 7.17 4.94 -30.48
N ASN A 60 7.53 6.02 -29.78
CA ASN A 60 7.86 7.29 -30.44
C ASN A 60 9.06 7.18 -31.39
N ILE A 61 10.08 6.39 -31.03
CA ILE A 61 11.23 6.10 -31.91
C ILE A 61 10.76 5.30 -33.13
N ALA A 62 10.01 4.20 -32.91
CA ALA A 62 9.51 3.35 -33.98
C ALA A 62 8.62 4.13 -34.97
N GLU A 63 7.73 5.00 -34.48
CA GLU A 63 6.90 5.87 -35.31
C GLU A 63 7.74 6.87 -36.11
N SER A 64 8.71 7.52 -35.47
CA SER A 64 9.61 8.49 -36.13
C SER A 64 10.41 7.83 -37.25
N ASP A 65 10.95 6.65 -37.00
CA ASP A 65 11.74 5.88 -37.95
C ASP A 65 10.88 5.38 -39.11
N SER A 66 9.65 4.94 -38.84
CA SER A 66 8.68 4.54 -39.87
C SER A 66 8.30 5.71 -40.80
N GLN A 67 8.24 6.94 -40.27
CA GLN A 67 7.89 8.13 -41.03
C GLN A 67 9.02 8.58 -41.99
N MET A 68 10.28 8.23 -41.71
CA MET A 68 11.42 8.54 -42.58
C MET A 68 11.54 7.60 -43.80
N GLY A 69 10.70 6.56 -43.89
CA GLY A 69 10.44 5.83 -45.13
C GLY A 69 11.50 4.80 -45.58
N GLU A 70 12.57 4.59 -44.81
CA GLU A 70 13.59 3.57 -45.12
C GLU A 70 14.00 2.81 -43.84
N LEU A 71 13.22 1.78 -43.48
CA LEU A 71 13.67 0.75 -42.54
C LEU A 71 13.95 -0.54 -43.30
N SER A 72 15.13 -1.12 -43.06
CA SER A 72 15.45 -2.48 -43.50
C SER A 72 14.57 -3.49 -42.75
N SER A 73 14.41 -4.69 -43.32
CA SER A 73 13.76 -5.82 -42.61
C SER A 73 14.42 -6.07 -41.25
N ASP A 74 15.75 -6.02 -41.19
CA ASP A 74 16.51 -6.22 -39.96
C ASP A 74 16.25 -5.13 -38.91
N ASP A 75 15.93 -3.91 -39.35
CA ASP A 75 15.63 -2.80 -38.44
C ASP A 75 14.19 -2.91 -37.92
N LEU A 76 13.26 -3.38 -38.74
CA LEU A 76 11.89 -3.71 -38.30
C LEU A 76 11.89 -4.84 -37.27
N ASP A 77 12.60 -5.94 -37.54
CA ASP A 77 12.71 -7.06 -36.61
C ASP A 77 13.34 -6.63 -35.27
N ARG A 78 14.29 -5.70 -35.31
CA ARG A 78 14.87 -5.11 -34.10
C ARG A 78 13.83 -4.26 -33.36
N HIS A 79 13.09 -3.39 -34.05
CA HIS A 79 12.04 -2.58 -33.42
C HIS A 79 10.99 -3.44 -32.71
N ASP A 80 10.54 -4.51 -33.35
CA ASP A 80 9.56 -5.44 -32.78
C ASP A 80 10.08 -6.08 -31.48
N GLN A 81 11.35 -6.50 -31.45
CA GLN A 81 11.97 -7.06 -30.24
C GLN A 81 12.06 -6.04 -29.10
N TRP A 82 12.32 -4.76 -29.42
CA TRP A 82 12.40 -3.71 -28.40
C TRP A 82 11.02 -3.36 -27.84
N ILE A 83 9.98 -3.32 -28.70
CA ILE A 83 8.60 -3.13 -28.27
C ILE A 83 8.17 -4.31 -27.39
N GLU A 84 8.42 -5.54 -27.82
CA GLU A 84 8.10 -6.75 -27.04
C GLU A 84 8.76 -6.73 -25.67
N ALA A 85 10.05 -6.37 -25.59
CA ALA A 85 10.77 -6.29 -24.32
C ALA A 85 10.22 -5.17 -23.40
N ALA A 86 9.81 -4.04 -23.97
CA ALA A 86 9.21 -2.95 -23.21
C ALA A 86 7.83 -3.34 -22.66
N VAL A 87 6.98 -3.97 -23.49
CA VAL A 87 5.67 -4.50 -23.07
C VAL A 87 5.84 -5.54 -21.96
N ALA A 88 6.74 -6.52 -22.15
CA ALA A 88 7.00 -7.55 -21.14
C ALA A 88 7.47 -6.95 -19.79
N SER A 89 8.19 -5.82 -19.84
CA SER A 89 8.60 -5.10 -18.63
C SER A 89 7.41 -4.45 -17.92
N CYS A 90 6.48 -3.84 -18.66
CA CYS A 90 5.23 -3.33 -18.09
C CYS A 90 4.41 -4.46 -17.46
N ASP A 91 4.16 -5.55 -18.21
CA ASP A 91 3.38 -6.70 -17.76
C ASP A 91 3.93 -7.31 -16.47
N LEU A 92 5.26 -7.36 -16.32
CA LEU A 92 5.92 -7.87 -15.13
C LEU A 92 5.56 -7.04 -13.88
N TYR A 93 5.64 -5.71 -13.97
CA TYR A 93 5.37 -4.83 -12.83
C TYR A 93 3.87 -4.73 -12.55
N GLU A 94 3.03 -4.74 -13.58
CA GLU A 94 1.58 -4.83 -13.41
C GLU A 94 1.16 -6.11 -12.69
N SER A 95 1.68 -7.26 -13.13
CA SER A 95 1.39 -8.54 -12.50
C SER A 95 1.89 -8.60 -11.05
N ALA A 96 3.10 -8.09 -10.79
CA ALA A 96 3.63 -8.04 -9.43
C ALA A 96 2.82 -7.13 -8.49
N LEU A 97 2.28 -6.02 -9.02
CA LEU A 97 1.35 -5.16 -8.27
C LEU A 97 0.04 -5.89 -8.00
N ASP A 98 -0.56 -6.53 -9.00
CA ASP A 98 -1.81 -7.27 -8.84
C ASP A 98 -1.69 -8.40 -7.82
N GLU A 99 -0.62 -9.19 -7.90
CA GLU A 99 -0.33 -10.25 -6.94
C GLU A 99 -0.19 -9.68 -5.52
N LEU A 100 0.55 -8.57 -5.36
CA LEU A 100 0.70 -7.91 -4.06
C LEU A 100 -0.65 -7.47 -3.50
N LEU A 101 -1.47 -6.80 -4.31
CA LEU A 101 -2.77 -6.28 -3.90
C LEU A 101 -3.76 -7.40 -3.58
N LEU A 102 -3.73 -8.52 -4.31
CA LEU A 102 -4.55 -9.70 -4.03
C LEU A 102 -4.22 -10.35 -2.68
N THR A 103 -3.00 -10.19 -2.16
CA THR A 103 -2.63 -10.69 -0.82
C THR A 103 -3.10 -9.80 0.32
N MET A 104 -3.56 -8.58 0.04
CA MET A 104 -4.06 -7.68 1.06
C MET A 104 -5.47 -8.09 1.51
N PRO A 105 -5.79 -7.97 2.82
CA PRO A 105 -7.16 -8.09 3.25
C PRO A 105 -8.00 -7.01 2.54
N PRO A 106 -9.24 -7.32 2.10
CA PRO A 106 -10.08 -6.37 1.40
C PRO A 106 -10.22 -5.10 2.25
N PRO A 107 -10.18 -3.91 1.62
CA PRO A 107 -10.25 -2.65 2.34
C PRO A 107 -11.51 -2.66 3.19
N SER A 108 -11.34 -2.63 4.51
CA SER A 108 -12.47 -2.53 5.43
C SER A 108 -13.15 -1.20 5.12
N HIS A 109 -14.33 -1.27 4.50
CA HIS A 109 -15.08 -0.08 4.11
C HIS A 109 -15.07 0.95 5.25
N PRO A 110 -14.62 2.20 5.03
CA PRO A 110 -14.53 3.20 6.09
C PRO A 110 -15.90 3.71 6.59
N ASN A 111 -17.01 3.06 6.23
CA ASN A 111 -18.38 3.48 6.53
C ASN A 111 -19.12 2.53 7.49
N LEU A 112 -18.44 1.92 8.45
CA LEU A 112 -19.14 1.50 9.66
C LEU A 112 -19.05 2.66 10.66
N PRO A 113 -20.19 3.28 11.04
CA PRO A 113 -20.22 4.16 12.20
C PRO A 113 -19.61 3.38 13.35
N ARG A 114 -18.46 3.84 13.83
CA ARG A 114 -17.80 3.32 15.02
C ARG A 114 -18.86 3.31 16.11
N ALA A 115 -19.40 2.12 16.40
CA ALA A 115 -20.37 1.93 17.46
C ALA A 115 -19.82 2.65 18.69
N GLY A 116 -20.65 3.55 19.24
CA GLY A 116 -20.27 4.56 20.21
C GLY A 116 -19.53 4.02 21.43
N PRO A 117 -19.08 4.91 22.33
CA PRO A 117 -18.30 4.52 23.50
C PRO A 117 -18.99 3.37 24.25
N ARG A 118 -18.31 2.22 24.30
CA ARG A 118 -18.74 1.09 25.14
C ARG A 118 -18.92 1.61 26.57
N PRO A 119 -20.08 1.44 27.21
CA PRO A 119 -20.24 1.82 28.61
C PRO A 119 -19.21 1.05 29.44
N LYS A 120 -18.36 1.81 30.13
CA LYS A 120 -17.39 1.31 31.09
C LYS A 120 -18.17 0.79 32.29
N VAL A 121 -18.41 -0.51 32.35
CA VAL A 121 -18.93 -1.17 33.55
C VAL A 121 -17.82 -1.13 34.60
N THR A 122 -17.84 -0.10 35.44
CA THR A 122 -17.12 -0.10 36.71
C THR A 122 -17.83 -1.09 37.64
N ALA A 123 -17.28 -2.29 37.76
CA ALA A 123 -17.60 -3.18 38.85
C ALA A 123 -16.99 -2.59 40.14
N THR A 124 -17.80 -1.86 40.91
CA THR A 124 -17.45 -1.48 42.27
C THR A 124 -17.54 -2.73 43.14
N ALA A 125 -16.39 -3.28 43.53
CA ALA A 125 -16.35 -4.35 44.52
C ALA A 125 -16.83 -3.80 45.88
N PRO A 126 -17.67 -4.54 46.63
CA PRO A 126 -18.07 -4.11 47.96
C PRO A 126 -16.86 -4.10 48.90
N PRO A 127 -16.75 -3.11 49.81
CA PRO A 127 -15.67 -3.06 50.77
C PRO A 127 -15.75 -4.27 51.72
N ALA A 128 -14.59 -4.89 51.96
CA ALA A 128 -14.48 -6.04 52.85
C ALA A 128 -14.86 -5.64 54.29
N PRO A 129 -15.59 -6.50 55.04
CA PRO A 129 -15.94 -6.22 56.42
C PRO A 129 -14.67 -6.14 57.29
N ALA A 130 -14.54 -5.03 58.02
CA ALA A 130 -13.49 -4.84 59.01
C ALA A 130 -13.61 -5.92 60.10
N GLY A 131 -12.55 -6.72 60.26
CA GLY A 131 -12.45 -7.69 61.34
C GLY A 131 -12.56 -6.99 62.70
N PRO A 132 -13.37 -7.51 63.65
CA PRO A 132 -13.48 -6.92 64.97
C PRO A 132 -12.17 -7.10 65.75
N ARG A 133 -11.47 -5.98 65.97
CA ARG A 133 -10.40 -5.87 66.95
C ARG A 133 -11.05 -5.80 68.34
N ALA A 134 -11.25 -6.96 68.97
CA ALA A 134 -11.68 -7.07 70.35
C ALA A 134 -10.51 -7.58 71.20
N GLY A 135 -9.98 -6.69 72.04
CA GLY A 135 -8.90 -6.98 72.97
C GLY A 135 -9.28 -8.04 73.99
N ALA A 136 -8.43 -9.06 74.13
CA ALA A 136 -8.45 -9.94 75.28
C ALA A 136 -7.38 -9.46 76.27
N VAL A 137 -7.81 -8.63 77.22
CA VAL A 137 -7.14 -8.48 78.51
C VAL A 137 -8.09 -9.01 79.57
N ARG A 138 -7.73 -10.13 80.19
CA ARG A 138 -7.67 -10.24 81.66
C ARG A 138 -7.02 -11.55 82.07
N ALA A 139 -5.88 -11.38 82.75
CA ALA A 139 -5.29 -12.38 83.63
C ALA A 139 -6.26 -12.71 84.77
N ARG A 140 -6.36 -14.00 85.12
CA ARG A 140 -6.91 -14.46 86.40
C ARG A 140 -5.89 -15.38 87.06
N ARG A 141 -5.45 -14.95 88.25
CA ARG A 141 -4.86 -15.76 89.33
C ARG A 141 -5.99 -16.53 90.05
N PRO A 142 -5.73 -17.66 90.72
CA PRO A 142 -4.98 -17.70 92.00
C PRO A 142 -3.62 -18.38 91.91
#